data_AF-A0A178LSR3-F1
#
_entry.id   AF-A0A178LSR3-F1
#
_cell.length_a   1.000
_cell.length_b   1.000
_cell.length_c   1.000
_cell.angle_alpha   90.00
_cell.angle_beta   90.00
_cell.angle_gamma   90.00
#
_symmetry.space_group_name_H-M   'P 1'
#
loop_
_entity.id
_entity.type
_entity.pdbx_description
1 polymer ?
#
loop_
_entity_poly.entity_id
_entity_poly.type
_entity_poly.pdbx_seq_one_letter_code
_entity_poly.pdbx_strand_id
1 'polypeptide(L)'
;MYDMLAALINGTLGWGWPEWALNLLSYILVVTIVLVVAPLQMLFFTYYERRVIARMQDRVGPNRVGPEGIWQPIADGVKMFTKEDIVPQAADRIVHFLAPCVVVAPTVLMFAVVPWGPGMVPVDLPTGLLFFFAISSISAVGLMMAGWASNNKFSLLGAMRAVAQMVSYEIPAVLSLIAIVIVVGSLSINDIIAYQTGLIVSNRDLPGIPDLGLGWFVFTPVGFVAFIAFFIAALAEGERTPFDIPEADSEIVAGYMTEYSGMKFGLFYLAQYVLNFLLCAITAIIFFGGWQGPGVGWLYAQGITPENPNGNGLFNVLAGVLGVFYFLLKTYLFFFVMVWLRGALPRLRIDQLMDFGWKFLIPLTLANLFSAALWVAFTRWGPAEGMLITVGWSPVLRWLAAFVVTLAINLGVYLWLTRVYAASQAERRRAELEELIAAGS
;
A
#
# COMPACT_ATOMS: atom_id res chain seq x y z
N MET A 1 9.88 15.74 -10.20
CA MET A 1 10.42 14.89 -11.28
C MET A 1 10.56 15.63 -12.59
N TYR A 2 9.60 16.49 -12.97
CA TYR A 2 9.67 17.27 -14.21
C TYR A 2 10.84 18.24 -14.28
N ASP A 3 11.12 18.98 -13.19
CA ASP A 3 12.23 19.95 -13.18
C ASP A 3 13.59 19.28 -13.35
N MET A 4 13.75 18.09 -12.76
CA MET A 4 14.97 17.28 -12.93
C MET A 4 15.13 16.79 -14.37
N LEU A 5 14.04 16.37 -15.02
CA LEU A 5 14.06 15.94 -16.41
C LEU A 5 14.27 17.10 -17.37
N ALA A 6 13.60 18.24 -17.16
CA ALA A 6 13.81 19.46 -17.93
C ALA A 6 15.26 19.95 -17.83
N ALA A 7 15.85 19.93 -16.62
CA ALA A 7 17.26 20.26 -16.42
C ALA A 7 18.20 19.28 -17.14
N LEU A 8 17.89 17.98 -17.11
CA LEU A 8 18.68 16.95 -17.81
C LEU A 8 18.56 17.08 -19.33
N ILE A 9 17.37 17.34 -19.86
CA ILE A 9 17.11 17.54 -21.30
C ILE A 9 17.85 18.80 -21.79
N ASN A 10 17.77 19.91 -21.06
CA ASN A 10 18.50 21.13 -21.39
C ASN A 10 20.02 20.94 -21.31
N GLY A 11 20.51 20.23 -20.28
CA GLY A 11 21.94 19.97 -20.10
C GLY A 11 22.54 18.99 -21.12
N THR A 12 21.75 18.03 -21.61
CA THR A 12 22.23 16.99 -22.54
C THR A 12 22.04 17.35 -24.02
N LEU A 13 20.92 17.98 -24.38
CA LEU A 13 20.63 18.32 -25.78
C LEU A 13 21.10 19.73 -26.15
N GLY A 14 21.32 20.62 -25.17
CA GLY A 14 21.90 21.95 -25.39
C GLY A 14 21.10 22.87 -26.32
N TRP A 15 19.89 22.47 -26.69
CA TRP A 15 18.98 23.26 -27.52
C TRP A 15 18.12 24.08 -26.56
N GLY A 16 18.04 25.39 -26.75
CA GLY A 16 17.17 26.27 -25.97
C GLY A 16 15.71 26.09 -26.37
N TRP A 17 15.10 24.95 -26.02
CA TRP A 17 13.70 24.67 -26.34
C TRP A 17 12.78 25.62 -25.57
N PRO A 18 11.62 26.00 -26.13
CA PRO A 18 10.60 26.73 -25.38
C PRO A 18 10.18 25.95 -24.11
N GLU A 19 9.98 26.66 -23.00
CA GLU A 19 9.62 26.04 -21.70
C GLU A 19 8.39 25.13 -21.78
N TRP A 20 7.38 25.52 -22.57
CA TRP A 20 6.17 24.71 -22.74
C TRP A 20 6.45 23.36 -23.42
N ALA A 21 7.42 23.29 -24.33
CA ALA A 21 7.78 22.06 -25.04
C ALA A 21 8.58 21.12 -24.13
N LEU A 22 9.47 21.66 -23.30
CA LEU A 22 10.20 20.90 -22.28
C LEU A 22 9.26 20.31 -21.24
N ASN A 23 8.29 21.09 -20.78
CA ASN A 23 7.28 20.61 -19.84
C ASN A 23 6.43 19.50 -20.46
N LEU A 24 5.95 19.68 -21.69
CA LEU A 24 5.17 18.67 -22.40
C LEU A 24 5.95 17.36 -22.60
N LEU A 25 7.20 17.45 -23.05
CA LEU A 25 8.07 16.27 -23.21
C LEU A 25 8.32 15.57 -21.88
N SER A 26 8.55 16.34 -20.82
CA SER A 26 8.75 15.78 -19.47
C SER A 26 7.48 15.09 -18.97
N TYR A 27 6.29 15.65 -19.21
CA TYR A 27 5.01 15.00 -18.90
C TYR A 27 4.84 13.68 -19.65
N ILE A 28 5.04 13.68 -20.97
CA ILE A 28 4.93 12.47 -21.80
C ILE A 28 5.92 11.41 -21.34
N LEU A 29 7.15 11.79 -21.02
CA LEU A 29 8.18 10.87 -20.58
C LEU A 29 7.84 10.23 -19.23
N VAL A 30 7.39 11.02 -18.24
CA VAL A 30 6.97 10.48 -16.94
C VAL A 30 5.76 9.55 -17.07
N VAL A 31 4.75 9.94 -17.85
CA VAL A 31 3.58 9.08 -18.11
C VAL A 31 4.00 7.78 -18.78
N THR A 32 4.89 7.85 -19.77
CA THR A 32 5.42 6.66 -20.45
C THR A 32 6.18 5.76 -19.48
N ILE A 33 7.03 6.33 -18.62
CA ILE A 33 7.74 5.56 -17.58
C ILE A 33 6.75 4.86 -16.66
N VAL A 34 5.73 5.56 -16.15
CA VAL A 34 4.71 4.97 -15.27
C VAL A 34 3.97 3.82 -15.97
N LEU A 35 3.54 4.01 -17.22
CA LEU A 35 2.84 3.00 -18.01
C LEU A 35 3.70 1.77 -18.34
N VAL A 36 5.03 1.93 -18.40
CA VAL A 36 5.96 0.82 -18.60
C VAL A 36 6.29 0.13 -17.27
N VAL A 37 6.45 0.89 -16.19
CA VAL A 37 6.79 0.34 -14.87
C VAL A 37 5.67 -0.52 -14.32
N ALA A 38 4.41 -0.10 -14.41
CA ALA A 38 3.28 -0.87 -13.87
C ALA A 38 3.22 -2.34 -14.36
N PRO A 39 3.22 -2.64 -15.68
CA PRO A 39 3.25 -4.02 -16.17
C PRO A 39 4.57 -4.73 -15.86
N LEU A 40 5.72 -4.04 -15.85
CA LEU A 40 6.98 -4.66 -15.46
C LEU A 40 6.97 -5.14 -13.99
N GLN A 41 6.36 -4.36 -13.08
CA GLN A 41 6.18 -4.77 -11.68
C GLN A 41 5.30 -6.03 -11.59
N MET A 42 4.20 -6.09 -12.34
CA MET A 42 3.36 -7.30 -12.40
C MET A 42 4.14 -8.52 -12.90
N LEU A 43 4.93 -8.38 -13.96
CA LEU A 43 5.75 -9.46 -14.50
C LEU A 43 6.74 -9.96 -13.44
N PHE A 44 7.39 -9.05 -12.72
CA PHE A 44 8.29 -9.42 -11.64
C PHE A 44 7.55 -10.14 -10.49
N PHE A 45 6.42 -9.60 -10.03
CA PHE A 45 5.69 -10.17 -8.89
C PHE A 45 5.10 -11.54 -9.16
N THR A 46 4.54 -11.77 -10.34
CA THR A 46 4.03 -13.09 -10.73
C THR A 46 5.13 -14.16 -10.74
N TYR A 47 6.33 -13.80 -11.18
CA TYR A 47 7.50 -14.68 -11.09
C TYR A 47 7.93 -14.91 -9.65
N TYR A 48 8.09 -13.82 -8.90
CA TYR A 48 8.56 -13.82 -7.53
C TYR A 48 7.65 -14.65 -6.62
N GLU A 49 6.35 -14.41 -6.66
CA GLU A 49 5.36 -15.14 -5.86
C GLU A 49 5.41 -16.65 -6.13
N ARG A 50 5.42 -17.05 -7.41
CA ARG A 50 5.51 -18.48 -7.79
C ARG A 50 6.77 -19.13 -7.27
N ARG A 51 7.90 -18.43 -7.26
CA ARG A 51 9.19 -18.99 -6.81
C ARG A 51 9.26 -19.05 -5.29
N VAL A 52 8.81 -18.02 -4.58
CA VAL A 52 8.79 -17.98 -3.11
C VAL A 52 7.86 -19.06 -2.54
N ILE A 53 6.62 -19.16 -3.04
CA ILE A 53 5.67 -20.17 -2.58
C ILE A 53 6.17 -21.59 -2.90
N ALA A 54 6.76 -21.80 -4.08
CA ALA A 54 7.33 -23.10 -4.42
C ALA A 54 8.42 -23.51 -3.42
N ARG A 55 9.32 -22.59 -3.02
CA ARG A 55 10.34 -22.86 -2.00
C ARG A 55 9.74 -23.17 -0.62
N MET A 56 8.67 -22.47 -0.22
CA MET A 56 7.95 -22.76 1.02
C MET A 56 7.28 -24.13 1.00
N GLN A 57 6.82 -24.58 -0.16
CA GLN A 57 6.15 -25.86 -0.39
C GLN A 57 7.11 -27.01 -0.73
N ASP A 58 8.42 -26.82 -0.55
CA ASP A 58 9.47 -27.76 -0.91
C ASP A 58 9.37 -28.31 -2.36
N ARG A 59 9.03 -27.42 -3.30
CA ARG A 59 9.01 -27.72 -4.73
C ARG A 59 9.77 -26.67 -5.53
N VAL A 60 10.14 -27.03 -6.75
CA VAL A 60 10.81 -26.10 -7.65
C VAL A 60 9.77 -25.21 -8.33
N GLY A 61 10.01 -23.89 -8.31
CA GLY A 61 9.22 -22.92 -9.06
C GLY A 61 9.43 -23.04 -10.58
N PRO A 62 8.92 -22.07 -11.39
CA PRO A 62 9.14 -22.07 -12.83
C PRO A 62 10.63 -22.17 -13.17
N ASN A 63 11.04 -23.18 -13.94
CA ASN A 63 12.46 -23.45 -14.24
C ASN A 63 12.76 -23.77 -15.72
N ARG A 64 11.75 -23.83 -16.59
CA ARG A 64 11.92 -24.23 -18.01
C ARG A 64 11.94 -23.07 -19.00
N VAL A 65 11.23 -21.98 -18.72
CA VAL A 65 11.09 -20.84 -19.66
C VAL A 65 12.21 -19.83 -19.39
N GLY A 66 13.39 -20.13 -19.93
CA GLY A 66 14.61 -19.35 -19.70
C GLY A 66 15.47 -19.80 -18.52
N PRO A 67 16.62 -19.14 -18.28
CA PRO A 67 17.44 -19.37 -17.10
C PRO A 67 16.60 -19.16 -15.84
N GLU A 68 16.47 -20.20 -15.01
CA GLU A 68 15.62 -20.22 -13.81
C GLU A 68 14.17 -19.74 -14.01
N GLY A 69 13.62 -19.85 -15.23
CA GLY A 69 12.23 -19.47 -15.52
C GLY A 69 11.95 -17.96 -15.58
N ILE A 70 12.98 -17.10 -15.69
CA ILE A 70 12.81 -15.62 -15.70
C ILE A 70 11.86 -15.14 -16.81
N TRP A 71 11.79 -15.84 -17.94
CA TRP A 71 10.93 -15.47 -19.06
C TRP A 71 9.48 -15.96 -18.91
N GLN A 72 9.13 -16.66 -17.83
CA GLN A 72 7.79 -17.18 -17.59
C GLN A 72 6.68 -16.10 -17.59
N PRO A 73 6.84 -14.94 -16.94
CA PRO A 73 5.81 -13.90 -16.95
C PRO A 73 5.56 -13.33 -18.35
N ILE A 74 6.63 -13.18 -19.15
CA ILE A 74 6.50 -12.72 -20.53
C ILE A 74 5.72 -13.75 -21.35
N ALA A 75 6.01 -15.05 -21.18
CA ALA A 75 5.26 -16.11 -21.84
C ALA A 75 3.78 -16.11 -21.43
N ASP A 76 3.46 -15.86 -20.15
CA ASP A 76 2.07 -15.73 -19.69
C ASP A 76 1.38 -14.49 -20.27
N GLY A 77 2.08 -13.36 -20.37
CA GLY A 77 1.57 -12.16 -21.05
C GLY A 77 1.26 -12.41 -22.52
N VAL A 78 2.21 -12.98 -23.27
CA VAL A 78 2.02 -13.36 -24.68
C VAL A 78 0.86 -14.35 -24.85
N LYS A 79 0.71 -15.30 -23.91
CA LYS A 79 -0.42 -16.22 -23.90
C LYS A 79 -1.75 -15.49 -23.72
N MET A 80 -1.83 -14.49 -22.84
CA MET A 80 -3.05 -13.69 -22.65
C MET A 80 -3.40 -12.87 -23.90
N PHE A 81 -2.41 -12.31 -24.60
CA PHE A 81 -2.61 -11.56 -25.84
C PHE A 81 -3.02 -12.41 -27.04
N THR A 82 -2.57 -13.66 -27.10
CA THR A 82 -2.83 -14.57 -28.22
C THR A 82 -4.11 -15.39 -28.05
N LYS A 83 -4.63 -15.46 -26.83
CA LYS A 83 -5.87 -16.18 -26.53
C LYS A 83 -7.10 -15.45 -27.06
N GLU A 84 -8.09 -16.23 -27.49
CA GLU A 84 -9.37 -15.73 -27.96
C GLU A 84 -10.16 -15.07 -26.82
N ASP A 85 -10.68 -13.87 -27.06
CA ASP A 85 -11.57 -13.16 -26.13
C ASP A 85 -13.02 -13.62 -26.34
N ILE A 86 -13.47 -14.56 -25.50
CA ILE A 86 -14.82 -15.10 -25.53
C ILE A 86 -15.68 -14.27 -24.59
N VAL A 87 -16.81 -13.76 -25.10
CA VAL A 87 -17.82 -13.04 -24.31
C VAL A 87 -19.12 -13.85 -24.31
N PRO A 88 -19.72 -14.15 -23.13
CA PRO A 88 -20.98 -14.88 -23.06
C PRO A 88 -22.09 -14.19 -23.84
N GLN A 89 -22.98 -14.96 -24.48
CA GLN A 89 -24.09 -14.40 -25.28
C GLN A 89 -25.08 -13.60 -24.43
N ALA A 90 -25.29 -14.02 -23.19
CA ALA A 90 -26.21 -13.39 -22.26
C ALA A 90 -25.59 -12.21 -21.49
N ALA A 91 -24.28 -11.95 -21.68
CA ALA A 91 -23.57 -10.87 -21.00
C ALA A 91 -23.84 -9.51 -21.65
N ASP A 92 -23.80 -8.45 -20.84
CA ASP A 92 -23.76 -7.08 -21.36
C ASP A 92 -22.37 -6.79 -21.93
N ARG A 93 -22.26 -6.74 -23.26
CA ARG A 93 -20.99 -6.61 -23.97
C ARG A 93 -20.24 -5.32 -23.64
N ILE A 94 -20.96 -4.22 -23.42
CA ILE A 94 -20.34 -2.91 -23.18
C ILE A 94 -19.76 -2.89 -21.78
N VAL A 95 -20.56 -3.26 -20.78
CA VAL A 95 -20.12 -3.27 -19.38
C VAL A 95 -19.02 -4.32 -19.17
N HIS A 96 -19.13 -5.49 -19.81
CA HIS A 96 -18.11 -6.54 -19.76
C HIS A 96 -16.79 -6.10 -20.40
N PHE A 97 -16.81 -5.24 -21.41
CA PHE A 97 -15.58 -4.70 -21.99
C PHE A 97 -14.98 -3.58 -21.13
N LEU A 98 -15.82 -2.72 -20.55
CA LEU A 98 -15.38 -1.58 -19.74
C LEU A 98 -14.91 -1.97 -18.34
N ALA A 99 -15.42 -3.05 -17.75
CA ALA A 99 -15.11 -3.42 -16.37
C ALA A 99 -13.59 -3.57 -16.10
N PRO A 100 -12.80 -4.32 -16.89
CA PRO A 100 -11.36 -4.38 -16.69
C PRO A 100 -10.67 -3.01 -16.82
N CYS A 101 -11.13 -2.15 -17.74
CA CYS A 101 -10.58 -0.80 -17.92
C CYS A 101 -10.82 0.07 -16.68
N VAL A 102 -12.00 -0.04 -16.05
CA VAL A 102 -12.37 0.68 -14.83
C VAL A 102 -11.58 0.18 -13.61
N VAL A 103 -11.07 -1.05 -13.61
CA VAL A 103 -10.17 -1.55 -12.55
C VAL A 103 -8.71 -1.15 -12.81
N VAL A 104 -8.25 -1.17 -14.05
CA VAL A 104 -6.86 -0.83 -14.41
C VAL A 104 -6.60 0.67 -14.37
N ALA A 105 -7.52 1.51 -14.83
CA ALA A 105 -7.28 2.96 -14.88
C ALA A 105 -6.98 3.58 -13.50
N PRO A 106 -7.75 3.28 -12.42
CA PRO A 106 -7.43 3.76 -11.08
C PRO A 106 -6.10 3.24 -10.55
N THR A 107 -5.78 1.97 -10.79
CA THR A 107 -4.51 1.37 -10.33
C THR A 107 -3.30 2.02 -11.00
N VAL A 108 -3.40 2.40 -12.27
CA VAL A 108 -2.34 3.18 -12.93
C VAL A 108 -2.29 4.62 -12.42
N LEU A 109 -3.44 5.26 -12.19
CA LEU A 109 -3.51 6.64 -11.69
C LEU A 109 -2.90 6.80 -10.29
N MET A 110 -2.99 5.78 -9.45
CA MET A 110 -2.38 5.80 -8.11
C MET A 110 -0.86 5.99 -8.13
N PHE A 111 -0.15 5.59 -9.20
CA PHE A 111 1.29 5.87 -9.33
C PHE A 111 1.62 7.36 -9.43
N ALA A 112 0.67 8.21 -9.81
CA ALA A 112 0.93 9.64 -10.01
C ALA A 112 1.43 10.32 -8.74
N VAL A 113 0.93 9.88 -7.57
CA VAL A 113 1.30 10.45 -6.27
C VAL A 113 2.38 9.66 -5.55
N VAL A 114 2.80 8.51 -6.09
CA VAL A 114 3.79 7.63 -5.44
C VAL A 114 5.20 8.16 -5.72
N PRO A 115 5.93 8.53 -4.67
CA PRO A 115 7.26 9.07 -4.81
C PRO A 115 8.34 7.98 -4.78
N TRP A 116 9.28 8.03 -5.71
CA TRP A 116 10.28 6.99 -5.90
C TRP A 116 11.64 7.30 -5.24
N GLY A 117 11.89 8.57 -4.95
CA GLY A 117 13.17 9.08 -4.48
C GLY A 117 13.12 10.59 -4.24
N PRO A 118 14.20 11.21 -3.74
CA PRO A 118 14.25 12.65 -3.48
C PRO A 118 13.95 13.45 -4.75
N GLY A 119 12.86 14.23 -4.75
CA GLY A 119 12.41 14.99 -5.93
C GLY A 119 11.84 14.15 -7.09
N MET A 120 11.74 12.83 -6.93
CA MET A 120 11.25 11.88 -7.93
C MET A 120 9.78 11.51 -7.69
N VAL A 121 8.93 12.53 -7.62
CA VAL A 121 7.47 12.36 -7.59
C VAL A 121 6.89 12.77 -8.94
N PRO A 122 6.03 11.92 -9.55
CA PRO A 122 5.38 12.28 -10.81
C PRO A 122 4.50 13.51 -10.65
N VAL A 123 3.61 13.56 -9.67
CA VAL A 123 2.79 14.73 -9.36
C VAL A 123 2.78 14.96 -7.86
N ASP A 124 3.32 16.11 -7.45
CA ASP A 124 3.29 16.52 -6.05
C ASP A 124 1.95 17.20 -5.74
N LEU A 125 1.10 16.54 -4.95
CA LEU A 125 -0.21 17.04 -4.54
C LEU A 125 -0.21 17.28 -3.03
N PRO A 126 -0.67 18.46 -2.55
CA PRO A 126 -0.87 18.71 -1.12
C PRO A 126 -1.84 17.71 -0.46
N THR A 127 -2.75 17.14 -1.26
CA THR A 127 -3.73 16.12 -0.87
C THR A 127 -3.39 14.74 -1.44
N GLY A 128 -2.10 14.45 -1.67
CA GLY A 128 -1.65 13.22 -2.33
C GLY A 128 -2.16 11.93 -1.68
N LEU A 129 -2.19 11.88 -0.34
CA LEU A 129 -2.72 10.71 0.37
C LEU A 129 -4.22 10.53 0.14
N LEU A 130 -5.00 11.61 0.19
CA LEU A 130 -6.44 11.57 -0.06
C LEU A 130 -6.73 11.15 -1.51
N PHE A 131 -5.95 11.65 -2.47
CA PHE A 131 -6.05 11.25 -3.87
C PHE A 131 -5.84 9.74 -4.03
N PHE A 132 -4.82 9.16 -3.37
CA PHE A 132 -4.53 7.73 -3.47
C PHE A 132 -5.76 6.88 -3.09
N PHE A 133 -6.37 7.13 -1.92
CA PHE A 133 -7.54 6.37 -1.47
C PHE A 133 -8.79 6.65 -2.29
N ALA A 134 -9.06 7.91 -2.63
CA ALA A 134 -10.21 8.26 -3.45
C ALA A 134 -10.20 7.55 -4.82
N ILE A 135 -9.01 7.36 -5.40
CA ILE A 135 -8.84 6.61 -6.63
C ILE A 135 -8.96 5.10 -6.37
N SER A 136 -8.43 4.56 -5.26
CA SER A 136 -8.59 3.14 -4.92
C SER A 136 -10.05 2.71 -4.83
N SER A 137 -10.92 3.54 -4.23
CA SER A 137 -12.36 3.24 -4.07
C SER A 137 -13.10 3.04 -5.40
N ILE A 138 -12.58 3.58 -6.52
CA ILE A 138 -13.19 3.42 -7.85
C ILE A 138 -13.08 1.95 -8.33
N SER A 139 -12.06 1.22 -7.89
CA SER A 139 -11.86 -0.18 -8.28
C SER A 139 -13.03 -1.08 -7.87
N ALA A 140 -13.70 -0.79 -6.75
CA ALA A 140 -14.91 -1.48 -6.29
C ALA A 140 -16.04 -1.43 -7.32
N VAL A 141 -16.18 -0.31 -8.04
CA VAL A 141 -17.18 -0.16 -9.10
C VAL A 141 -16.84 -1.08 -10.27
N GLY A 142 -15.57 -1.16 -10.65
CA GLY A 142 -15.10 -2.06 -11.71
C GLY A 142 -15.33 -3.54 -11.38
N LEU A 143 -15.11 -3.93 -10.12
CA LEU A 143 -15.43 -5.27 -9.60
C LEU A 143 -16.93 -5.60 -9.70
N MET A 144 -17.80 -4.66 -9.30
CA MET A 144 -19.25 -4.84 -9.41
C MET A 144 -19.70 -4.94 -10.87
N MET A 145 -19.18 -4.06 -11.74
CA MET A 145 -19.43 -4.10 -13.17
C MET A 145 -19.04 -5.45 -13.77
N ALA A 146 -17.91 -6.01 -13.34
CA ALA A 146 -17.42 -7.30 -13.83
C ALA A 146 -18.38 -8.45 -13.52
N GLY A 147 -18.84 -8.55 -12.27
CA GLY A 147 -19.78 -9.58 -11.85
C GLY A 147 -21.18 -9.42 -12.45
N TRP A 148 -21.68 -8.19 -12.53
CA TRP A 148 -23.00 -7.89 -13.10
C TRP A 148 -23.05 -8.17 -14.61
N ALA A 149 -22.05 -7.71 -15.36
CA ALA A 149 -22.02 -7.85 -16.82
C ALA A 149 -21.93 -9.31 -17.28
N SER A 150 -21.34 -10.18 -16.46
CA SER A 150 -21.15 -11.60 -16.75
C SER A 150 -22.46 -12.41 -16.82
N ASN A 151 -23.58 -11.87 -16.31
CA ASN A 151 -24.89 -12.52 -16.27
C ASN A 151 -24.87 -13.97 -15.72
N ASN A 152 -24.02 -14.21 -14.71
CA ASN A 152 -23.91 -15.47 -14.00
C ASN A 152 -24.16 -15.21 -12.50
N LYS A 153 -25.03 -16.01 -11.87
CA LYS A 153 -25.40 -15.87 -10.46
C LYS A 153 -24.18 -15.97 -9.54
N PHE A 154 -23.25 -16.87 -9.83
CA PHE A 154 -22.05 -17.05 -9.02
C PHE A 154 -21.07 -15.88 -9.16
N SER A 155 -20.91 -15.35 -10.37
CA SER A 155 -20.05 -14.18 -10.61
C SER A 155 -20.59 -12.92 -9.94
N LEU A 156 -21.92 -12.72 -9.96
CA LEU A 156 -22.56 -11.61 -9.26
C LEU A 156 -22.40 -11.74 -7.73
N LEU A 157 -22.63 -12.93 -7.16
CA LEU A 157 -22.39 -13.18 -5.74
C LEU A 157 -20.92 -12.96 -5.37
N GLY A 158 -19.99 -13.39 -6.22
CA GLY A 158 -18.55 -13.16 -6.03
C GLY A 158 -18.18 -11.69 -6.02
N ALA A 159 -18.68 -10.90 -6.97
CA ALA A 159 -18.45 -9.46 -7.01
C ALA A 159 -19.04 -8.74 -5.79
N MET A 160 -20.28 -9.07 -5.37
CA MET A 160 -20.89 -8.46 -4.18
C MET A 160 -20.08 -8.74 -2.91
N ARG A 161 -19.55 -9.94 -2.77
CA ARG A 161 -18.67 -10.32 -1.64
C ARG A 161 -17.34 -9.56 -1.68
N ALA A 162 -16.75 -9.40 -2.86
CA ALA A 162 -15.51 -8.66 -3.04
C ALA A 162 -15.66 -7.18 -2.68
N VAL A 163 -16.72 -6.54 -3.18
CA VAL A 163 -17.03 -5.15 -2.89
C VAL A 163 -17.32 -4.95 -1.40
N ALA A 164 -18.09 -5.85 -0.78
CA ALA A 164 -18.34 -5.79 0.66
C ALA A 164 -17.06 -5.87 1.49
N GLN A 165 -16.11 -6.74 1.09
CA GLN A 165 -14.80 -6.83 1.73
C GLN A 165 -13.97 -5.56 1.55
N MET A 166 -13.81 -5.11 0.32
CA MET A 166 -13.00 -3.94 -0.01
C MET A 166 -13.48 -2.72 0.77
N VAL A 167 -14.78 -2.44 0.76
CA VAL A 167 -15.37 -1.31 1.49
C VAL A 167 -15.22 -1.46 3.01
N SER A 168 -15.37 -2.68 3.55
CA SER A 168 -15.23 -2.91 4.99
C SER A 168 -13.82 -2.68 5.51
N TYR A 169 -12.81 -2.95 4.70
CA TYR A 169 -11.39 -2.80 5.07
C TYR A 169 -10.79 -1.45 4.66
N GLU A 170 -11.43 -0.71 3.76
CA GLU A 170 -11.04 0.65 3.43
C GLU A 170 -11.18 1.61 4.62
N ILE A 171 -12.23 1.44 5.44
CA ILE A 171 -12.46 2.27 6.64
C ILE A 171 -11.30 2.17 7.64
N PRO A 172 -10.91 0.97 8.16
CA PRO A 172 -9.77 0.87 9.06
C PRO A 172 -8.45 1.25 8.40
N ALA A 173 -8.26 1.00 7.10
CA ALA A 173 -7.09 1.49 6.36
C ALA A 173 -7.00 3.01 6.45
N VAL A 174 -8.03 3.74 6.04
CA VAL A 174 -8.04 5.20 6.06
C VAL A 174 -7.90 5.75 7.49
N LEU A 175 -8.61 5.20 8.47
CA LEU A 175 -8.50 5.64 9.88
C LEU A 175 -7.09 5.47 10.44
N SER A 176 -6.41 4.36 10.11
CA SER A 176 -5.02 4.12 10.54
C SER A 176 -4.06 5.17 9.97
N LEU A 177 -4.33 5.67 8.76
CA LEU A 177 -3.51 6.67 8.11
C LEU A 177 -3.80 8.08 8.61
N ILE A 178 -5.06 8.40 8.91
CA ILE A 178 -5.41 9.69 9.54
C ILE A 178 -4.66 9.87 10.86
N ALA A 179 -4.45 8.79 11.62
CA ALA A 179 -3.62 8.84 12.83
C ALA A 179 -2.21 9.39 12.54
N ILE A 180 -1.59 8.98 11.43
CA ILE A 180 -0.28 9.50 11.00
C ILE A 180 -0.37 10.93 10.47
N VAL A 181 -1.43 11.24 9.71
CA VAL A 181 -1.67 12.60 9.19
C VAL A 181 -1.79 13.61 10.33
N ILE A 182 -2.45 13.25 11.44
CA ILE A 182 -2.53 14.10 12.64
C ILE A 182 -1.13 14.33 13.23
N VAL A 183 -0.31 13.28 13.31
CA VAL A 183 1.07 13.37 13.82
C VAL A 183 1.94 14.26 12.95
N VAL A 184 1.80 14.22 11.62
CA VAL A 184 2.58 15.04 10.68
C VAL A 184 2.03 16.46 10.57
N GLY A 185 0.72 16.62 10.44
CA GLY A 185 0.04 17.88 10.15
C GLY A 185 -0.06 18.22 8.66
N SER A 186 0.16 17.25 7.77
CA SER A 186 0.05 17.41 6.30
C SER A 186 -0.51 16.14 5.65
N LEU A 187 -1.23 16.31 4.54
CA LEU A 187 -1.72 15.23 3.67
C LEU A 187 -0.78 14.96 2.50
N SER A 188 0.27 15.77 2.33
CA SER A 188 1.29 15.57 1.30
C SER A 188 2.16 14.38 1.65
N ILE A 189 2.34 13.48 0.68
CA ILE A 189 3.16 12.27 0.87
C ILE A 189 4.64 12.65 1.05
N ASN A 190 5.10 13.71 0.38
CA ASN A 190 6.46 14.21 0.53
C ASN A 190 6.72 14.75 1.94
N ASP A 191 5.76 15.49 2.51
CA ASP A 191 5.88 16.02 3.88
C ASP A 191 5.88 14.90 4.91
N ILE A 192 5.07 13.85 4.70
CA ILE A 192 5.04 12.67 5.56
C ILE A 192 6.41 12.00 5.59
N ILE A 193 7.04 11.82 4.43
CA ILE A 193 8.37 11.21 4.34
C ILE A 193 9.43 12.14 4.94
N ALA A 194 9.37 13.43 4.64
CA ALA A 194 10.29 14.42 5.20
C ALA A 194 10.21 14.47 6.74
N TYR A 195 9.04 14.24 7.34
CA TYR A 195 8.87 14.17 8.79
C TYR A 195 9.55 12.96 9.43
N GLN A 196 9.86 11.92 8.64
CA GLN A 196 10.52 10.69 9.09
C GLN A 196 12.05 10.74 8.99
N THR A 197 12.59 11.89 8.56
CA THR A 197 14.03 12.16 8.58
C THR A 197 14.54 12.23 10.03
N GLY A 198 15.76 11.77 10.28
CA GLY A 198 16.39 11.86 11.60
C GLY A 198 16.41 10.55 12.39
N LEU A 199 16.57 10.70 13.72
CA LEU A 199 16.84 9.61 14.66
C LEU A 199 15.55 9.13 15.35
N ILE A 200 15.53 7.87 15.78
CA ILE A 200 14.37 7.21 16.42
C ILE A 200 13.79 8.02 17.62
N VAL A 201 14.64 8.73 18.37
CA VAL A 201 14.27 9.42 19.63
C VAL A 201 13.95 10.91 19.42
N SER A 202 14.28 11.47 18.26
CA SER A 202 13.91 12.82 17.88
C SER A 202 13.99 12.90 16.37
N ASN A 203 12.88 13.26 15.70
CA ASN A 203 12.82 13.57 14.26
C ASN A 203 13.58 14.88 13.94
N ARG A 204 14.70 15.10 14.64
CA ARG A 204 15.65 16.19 14.52
C ARG A 204 17.03 15.61 14.70
N ASP A 205 17.94 16.04 13.85
CA ASP A 205 19.34 15.66 13.93
C ASP A 205 19.93 16.15 15.26
N LEU A 206 20.46 15.22 16.06
CA LEU A 206 21.30 15.60 17.18
C LEU A 206 22.66 16.04 16.64
N PRO A 207 23.19 17.20 17.05
CA PRO A 207 24.51 17.65 16.61
C PRO A 207 25.58 16.61 17.00
N GLY A 208 26.28 16.07 16.00
CA GLY A 208 27.37 15.09 16.17
C GLY A 208 26.98 13.63 15.94
N ILE A 209 25.70 13.29 15.73
CA ILE A 209 25.28 11.94 15.34
C ILE A 209 24.87 11.97 13.85
N PRO A 210 25.45 11.13 12.98
CA PRO A 210 25.06 11.09 11.58
C PRO A 210 23.59 10.66 11.46
N ASP A 211 22.81 11.39 10.64
CA ASP A 211 21.44 11.02 10.33
C ASP A 211 21.41 9.67 9.60
N LEU A 212 20.77 8.69 10.25
CA LEU A 212 20.61 7.34 9.71
C LEU A 212 19.30 7.18 8.91
N GLY A 213 18.41 8.19 8.90
CA GLY A 213 17.12 8.13 8.23
C GLY A 213 16.18 7.07 8.84
N LEU A 214 16.20 6.93 10.17
CA LEU A 214 15.50 5.89 10.93
C LEU A 214 14.35 6.44 11.79
N GLY A 215 13.90 7.68 11.56
CA GLY A 215 12.75 8.31 12.22
C GLY A 215 11.39 7.73 11.81
N TRP A 216 11.30 6.42 11.60
CA TRP A 216 10.14 5.72 11.07
C TRP A 216 9.00 5.70 12.09
N PHE A 217 7.76 5.86 11.63
CA PHE A 217 6.60 5.86 12.53
C PHE A 217 6.36 4.52 13.20
N VAL A 218 6.83 3.41 12.61
CA VAL A 218 6.70 2.08 13.21
C VAL A 218 7.33 1.97 14.60
N PHE A 219 8.32 2.81 14.93
CA PHE A 219 8.94 2.83 16.25
C PHE A 219 8.14 3.61 17.29
N THR A 220 7.10 4.34 16.87
CA THR A 220 6.17 5.01 17.80
C THR A 220 5.00 4.07 18.13
N PRO A 221 4.44 4.10 19.36
CA PRO A 221 3.33 3.23 19.73
C PRO A 221 2.07 3.46 18.89
N VAL A 222 1.83 4.72 18.51
CA VAL A 222 0.72 5.12 17.62
C VAL A 222 0.94 4.59 16.21
N GLY A 223 2.16 4.78 15.67
CA GLY A 223 2.49 4.34 14.33
C GLY A 223 2.59 2.83 14.19
N PHE A 224 2.98 2.10 15.25
CA PHE A 224 3.00 0.64 15.24
C PHE A 224 1.61 0.03 15.14
N VAL A 225 0.64 0.53 15.92
CA VAL A 225 -0.75 0.06 15.84
C VAL A 225 -1.38 0.46 14.50
N ALA A 226 -1.14 1.70 14.05
CA ALA A 226 -1.56 2.13 12.72
C ALA A 226 -0.97 1.24 11.63
N PHE A 227 0.32 0.89 11.70
CA PHE A 227 0.98 0.01 10.75
C PHE A 227 0.33 -1.37 10.69
N ILE A 228 0.11 -2.02 11.83
CA ILE A 228 -0.51 -3.35 11.86
C ILE A 228 -1.93 -3.29 11.30
N ALA A 229 -2.74 -2.31 11.73
CA ALA A 229 -4.10 -2.17 11.25
C ALA A 229 -4.15 -1.88 9.75
N PHE A 230 -3.28 -0.98 9.27
CA PHE A 230 -3.15 -0.66 7.85
C PHE A 230 -2.72 -1.87 7.05
N PHE A 231 -1.67 -2.59 7.48
CA PHE A 231 -1.12 -3.71 6.74
C PHE A 231 -2.11 -4.88 6.67
N ILE A 232 -2.88 -5.14 7.74
CA ILE A 232 -3.96 -6.13 7.68
C ILE A 232 -5.07 -5.68 6.72
N ALA A 233 -5.42 -4.40 6.71
CA ALA A 233 -6.41 -3.88 5.77
C ALA A 233 -5.92 -3.91 4.31
N ALA A 234 -4.65 -3.58 4.07
CA ALA A 234 -4.00 -3.71 2.78
C ALA A 234 -3.94 -5.15 2.29
N LEU A 235 -3.73 -6.14 3.19
CA LEU A 235 -3.80 -7.55 2.83
C LEU A 235 -5.22 -7.96 2.39
N ALA A 236 -6.25 -7.43 3.06
CA ALA A 236 -7.63 -7.67 2.70
C ALA A 236 -8.03 -6.97 1.39
N GLU A 237 -7.57 -5.75 1.15
CA GLU A 237 -7.79 -5.00 -0.09
C GLU A 237 -7.01 -5.59 -1.27
N GLY A 238 -5.83 -6.17 -1.02
CA GLY A 238 -5.01 -6.86 -2.00
C GLY A 238 -5.56 -8.20 -2.51
N GLU A 239 -6.69 -8.66 -1.94
CA GLU A 239 -7.43 -9.88 -2.31
C GLU A 239 -6.54 -11.16 -2.38
N ARG A 240 -5.48 -11.22 -1.57
CA ARG A 240 -4.59 -12.39 -1.48
C ARG A 240 -4.90 -13.22 -0.24
N THR A 241 -4.65 -14.53 -0.32
CA THR A 241 -4.78 -15.45 0.81
C THR A 241 -3.95 -14.89 1.99
N PRO A 242 -4.50 -14.80 3.21
CA PRO A 242 -5.69 -15.47 3.75
C PRO A 242 -7.04 -14.77 3.51
N PHE A 243 -7.06 -13.61 2.84
CA PHE A 243 -8.25 -12.77 2.61
C PHE A 243 -8.73 -12.80 1.14
N ASP A 244 -8.54 -13.92 0.44
CA ASP A 244 -8.83 -14.14 -0.98
C ASP A 244 -10.30 -14.51 -1.27
N ILE A 245 -11.24 -13.89 -0.57
CA ILE A 245 -12.69 -14.18 -0.71
C ILE A 245 -13.23 -13.95 -2.13
N PRO A 246 -12.76 -12.93 -2.87
CA PRO A 246 -13.22 -12.69 -4.24
C PRO A 246 -12.87 -13.80 -5.24
N GLU A 247 -11.70 -14.42 -5.07
CA GLU A 247 -11.17 -15.46 -5.96
C GLU A 247 -11.57 -16.87 -5.49
N ALA A 248 -12.34 -17.01 -4.41
CA ALA A 248 -12.49 -18.26 -3.66
C ALA A 248 -12.83 -19.51 -4.49
N ASP A 249 -11.81 -20.29 -4.91
CA ASP A 249 -11.97 -21.51 -5.71
C ASP A 249 -13.02 -22.47 -5.14
N SER A 250 -13.00 -22.69 -3.82
CA SER A 250 -13.89 -23.65 -3.15
C SER A 250 -15.32 -23.16 -2.97
N GLU A 251 -15.59 -21.85 -3.08
CA GLU A 251 -16.92 -21.29 -2.79
C GLU A 251 -17.60 -20.71 -4.04
N ILE A 252 -16.83 -20.04 -4.92
CA ILE A 252 -17.33 -19.30 -6.09
C ILE A 252 -16.42 -19.45 -7.33
N VAL A 253 -15.54 -20.45 -7.36
CA VAL A 253 -14.63 -20.83 -8.47
C VAL A 253 -13.57 -19.78 -8.82
N ALA A 254 -13.97 -18.60 -9.31
CA ALA A 254 -13.08 -17.46 -9.55
C ALA A 254 -13.84 -16.12 -9.37
N GLY A 255 -15.02 -16.17 -8.74
CA GLY A 255 -15.89 -15.03 -8.49
C GLY A 255 -16.20 -14.22 -9.73
N TYR A 256 -15.85 -12.94 -9.69
CA TYR A 256 -16.14 -11.96 -10.73
C TYR A 256 -15.33 -12.17 -12.03
N MET A 257 -14.25 -12.96 -11.99
CA MET A 257 -13.38 -13.21 -13.15
C MET A 257 -13.80 -14.42 -13.99
N THR A 258 -14.76 -15.23 -13.50
CA THR A 258 -15.08 -16.56 -14.06
C THR A 258 -15.40 -16.55 -15.57
N GLU A 259 -16.09 -15.52 -16.06
CA GLU A 259 -16.52 -15.42 -17.46
C GLU A 259 -15.53 -14.64 -18.36
N TYR A 260 -14.37 -14.23 -17.82
CA TYR A 260 -13.38 -13.44 -18.56
C TYR A 260 -12.30 -14.31 -19.19
N SER A 261 -11.99 -14.04 -20.46
CA SER A 261 -10.98 -14.75 -21.26
C SER A 261 -9.83 -13.83 -21.71
N GLY A 262 -8.68 -14.45 -22.04
CA GLY A 262 -7.57 -13.81 -22.76
C GLY A 262 -7.09 -12.51 -22.13
N MET A 263 -7.11 -11.43 -22.92
CA MET A 263 -6.58 -10.13 -22.50
C MET A 263 -7.36 -9.52 -21.33
N LYS A 264 -8.69 -9.62 -21.29
CA LYS A 264 -9.50 -9.03 -20.21
C LYS A 264 -9.20 -9.67 -18.86
N PHE A 265 -9.02 -11.00 -18.85
CA PHE A 265 -8.56 -11.73 -17.67
C PHE A 265 -7.16 -11.27 -17.23
N GLY A 266 -6.24 -11.13 -18.20
CA GLY A 266 -4.89 -10.60 -17.93
C GLY A 266 -4.90 -9.20 -17.30
N LEU A 267 -5.83 -8.33 -17.70
CA LEU A 267 -5.99 -6.98 -17.14
C LEU A 267 -6.43 -6.98 -15.67
N PHE A 268 -7.29 -7.90 -15.24
CA PHE A 268 -7.65 -8.04 -13.82
C PHE A 268 -6.45 -8.45 -12.98
N TYR A 269 -5.67 -9.45 -13.42
CA TYR A 269 -4.45 -9.82 -12.71
C TYR A 269 -3.42 -8.70 -12.72
N LEU A 270 -3.26 -7.99 -13.84
CA LEU A 270 -2.40 -6.81 -13.90
C LEU A 270 -2.78 -5.81 -12.81
N ALA A 271 -4.06 -5.41 -12.74
CA ALA A 271 -4.53 -4.46 -11.75
C ALA A 271 -4.34 -4.97 -10.32
N GLN A 272 -4.65 -6.24 -10.03
CA GLN A 272 -4.51 -6.82 -8.69
C GLN A 272 -3.05 -6.85 -8.21
N TYR A 273 -2.11 -7.25 -9.07
CA TYR A 273 -0.68 -7.25 -8.71
C TYR A 273 -0.13 -5.83 -8.58
N VAL A 274 -0.57 -4.91 -9.43
CA VAL A 274 -0.20 -3.49 -9.34
C VAL A 274 -0.78 -2.85 -8.07
N LEU A 275 -2.02 -3.15 -7.70
CA LEU A 275 -2.62 -2.71 -6.45
C LEU A 275 -1.83 -3.23 -5.24
N ASN A 276 -1.48 -4.52 -5.22
CA ASN A 276 -0.64 -5.10 -4.18
C ASN A 276 0.72 -4.40 -4.05
N PHE A 277 1.35 -4.05 -5.17
CA PHE A 277 2.57 -3.23 -5.17
C PHE A 277 2.34 -1.88 -4.52
N LEU A 278 1.28 -1.17 -4.92
CA LEU A 278 0.97 0.18 -4.46
C LEU A 278 0.61 0.20 -2.97
N LEU A 279 -0.11 -0.80 -2.48
CA LEU A 279 -0.41 -0.97 -1.05
C LEU A 279 0.87 -1.23 -0.23
N CYS A 280 1.79 -2.05 -0.75
CA CYS A 280 3.10 -2.24 -0.15
C CYS A 280 3.96 -0.96 -0.19
N ALA A 281 3.90 -0.22 -1.29
CA ALA A 281 4.61 1.05 -1.47
C ALA A 281 4.12 2.10 -0.47
N ILE A 282 2.80 2.26 -0.32
CA ILE A 282 2.20 3.15 0.68
C ILE A 282 2.56 2.71 2.10
N THR A 283 2.60 1.40 2.36
CA THR A 283 3.08 0.89 3.66
C THR A 283 4.52 1.33 3.93
N ALA A 284 5.42 1.18 2.95
CA ALA A 284 6.82 1.59 3.06
C ALA A 284 6.98 3.11 3.21
N ILE A 285 6.19 3.88 2.47
CA ILE A 285 6.16 5.34 2.50
C ILE A 285 5.71 5.86 3.85
N ILE A 286 4.53 5.43 4.29
CA ILE A 286 3.91 6.02 5.47
C ILE A 286 4.60 5.53 6.73
N PHE A 287 4.91 4.24 6.86
CA PHE A 287 5.39 3.74 8.15
C PHE A 287 6.91 3.61 8.25
N PHE A 288 7.61 3.47 7.11
CA PHE A 288 9.04 3.14 7.05
C PHE A 288 9.87 4.20 6.30
N GLY A 289 9.41 5.44 6.15
CA GLY A 289 10.23 6.52 5.59
C GLY A 289 10.42 6.48 4.07
N GLY A 290 9.67 5.67 3.32
CA GLY A 290 9.75 5.62 1.86
C GLY A 290 11.17 5.38 1.33
N TRP A 291 11.69 6.33 0.55
CA TRP A 291 13.05 6.29 -0.01
C TRP A 291 14.16 6.65 0.98
N GLN A 292 13.82 7.05 2.21
CA GLN A 292 14.83 7.40 3.21
C GLN A 292 15.57 6.16 3.69
N GLY A 293 16.87 6.28 3.84
CA GLY A 293 17.69 5.22 4.41
C GLY A 293 19.09 5.75 4.72
N PRO A 294 19.91 4.94 5.41
CA PRO A 294 21.26 5.32 5.76
C PRO A 294 22.05 5.79 4.53
N GLY A 295 22.59 7.00 4.61
CA GLY A 295 23.42 7.61 3.55
C GLY A 295 22.67 8.39 2.48
N VAL A 296 21.33 8.27 2.35
CA VAL A 296 20.56 9.03 1.33
C VAL A 296 20.57 10.53 1.63
N GLY A 297 20.29 10.92 2.88
CA GLY A 297 20.29 12.33 3.29
C GLY A 297 21.66 13.00 3.11
N TRP A 298 22.73 12.29 3.48
CA TRP A 298 24.10 12.77 3.29
C TRP A 298 24.47 12.95 1.80
N LEU A 299 24.15 11.95 0.95
CA LEU A 299 24.38 12.05 -0.50
C LEU A 299 23.58 13.20 -1.12
N TYR A 300 22.33 13.37 -0.69
CA TYR A 300 21.47 14.43 -1.18
C TYR A 300 21.97 15.83 -0.77
N ALA A 301 22.50 15.98 0.45
CA ALA A 301 23.09 17.23 0.92
C ALA A 301 24.37 17.64 0.14
N GLN A 302 25.12 16.67 -0.39
CA GLN A 302 26.31 16.91 -1.24
C GLN A 302 25.95 17.10 -2.73
N GLY A 303 24.69 16.88 -3.10
CA GLY A 303 24.16 17.04 -4.44
C GLY A 303 23.84 18.50 -4.79
N ILE A 304 23.46 18.75 -6.06
CA ILE A 304 22.93 20.05 -6.48
C ILE A 304 21.51 20.15 -5.93
N THR A 305 21.35 20.89 -4.86
CA THR A 305 20.05 21.19 -4.23
C THR A 305 19.87 22.70 -4.17
N PRO A 306 18.65 23.21 -3.93
CA PRO A 306 18.44 24.64 -3.71
C PRO A 306 19.32 25.20 -2.57
N GLU A 307 19.70 24.37 -1.60
CA GLU A 307 20.56 24.71 -0.46
C GLU A 307 22.06 24.64 -0.80
N ASN A 308 22.46 23.81 -1.77
CA ASN A 308 23.83 23.71 -2.26
C ASN A 308 23.90 23.81 -3.80
N PRO A 309 23.85 25.03 -4.36
CA PRO A 309 23.90 25.24 -5.82
C PRO A 309 25.21 24.80 -6.48
N ASN A 310 26.29 24.68 -5.70
CA ASN A 310 27.63 24.27 -6.18
C ASN A 310 27.88 22.75 -5.99
N GLY A 311 26.84 21.97 -5.67
CA GLY A 311 26.95 20.53 -5.48
C GLY A 311 27.35 19.77 -6.74
N ASN A 312 27.66 18.48 -6.61
CA ASN A 312 28.00 17.64 -7.75
C ASN A 312 26.75 16.93 -8.29
N GLY A 313 26.49 17.04 -9.60
CA GLY A 313 25.39 16.32 -10.26
C GLY A 313 25.47 14.80 -10.11
N LEU A 314 26.68 14.23 -9.94
CA LEU A 314 26.87 12.82 -9.67
C LEU A 314 26.31 12.39 -8.31
N PHE A 315 26.40 13.24 -7.29
CA PHE A 315 25.81 12.94 -5.98
C PHE A 315 24.28 12.95 -6.02
N ASN A 316 23.65 13.76 -6.88
CA ASN A 316 22.20 13.70 -7.10
C ASN A 316 21.76 12.36 -7.69
N VAL A 317 22.50 11.84 -8.69
CA VAL A 317 22.19 10.54 -9.29
C VAL A 317 22.39 9.42 -8.28
N LEU A 318 23.48 9.44 -7.52
CA LEU A 318 23.73 8.44 -6.48
C LEU A 318 22.66 8.48 -5.37
N ALA A 319 22.25 9.67 -4.92
CA ALA A 319 21.17 9.84 -3.95
C ALA A 319 19.84 9.29 -4.49
N GLY A 320 19.54 9.56 -5.77
CA GLY A 320 18.35 9.03 -6.44
C GLY A 320 18.35 7.52 -6.56
N VAL A 321 19.45 6.92 -7.05
CA VAL A 321 19.60 5.46 -7.19
C VAL A 321 19.50 4.78 -5.84
N LEU A 322 20.19 5.30 -4.81
CA LEU A 322 20.14 4.74 -3.47
C LEU A 322 18.75 4.88 -2.84
N GLY A 323 18.08 6.02 -3.04
CA GLY A 323 16.71 6.25 -2.58
C GLY A 323 15.71 5.28 -3.22
N VAL A 324 15.77 5.12 -4.54
CA VAL A 324 14.95 4.14 -5.28
C VAL A 324 15.24 2.72 -4.80
N PHE A 325 16.50 2.38 -4.56
CA PHE A 325 16.89 1.08 -4.03
C PHE A 325 16.25 0.81 -2.65
N TYR A 326 16.33 1.75 -1.71
CA TYR A 326 15.70 1.58 -0.39
C TYR A 326 14.18 1.49 -0.47
N PHE A 327 13.55 2.34 -1.29
CA PHE A 327 12.10 2.30 -1.50
C PHE A 327 11.64 0.96 -2.08
N LEU A 328 12.30 0.47 -3.13
CA LEU A 328 11.99 -0.82 -3.73
C LEU A 328 12.29 -1.98 -2.79
N LEU A 329 13.41 -1.94 -2.07
CA LEU A 329 13.78 -2.96 -1.10
C LEU A 329 12.70 -3.12 -0.02
N LYS A 330 12.24 -2.01 0.57
CA LYS A 330 11.16 -2.03 1.58
C LYS A 330 9.84 -2.51 0.96
N THR A 331 9.49 -2.01 -0.22
CA THR A 331 8.26 -2.42 -0.91
C THR A 331 8.24 -3.92 -1.23
N TYR A 332 9.35 -4.46 -1.75
CA TYR A 332 9.49 -5.89 -2.02
C TYR A 332 9.59 -6.74 -0.75
N LEU A 333 10.12 -6.20 0.34
CA LEU A 333 10.06 -6.84 1.64
C LEU A 333 8.61 -6.99 2.14
N PHE A 334 7.77 -5.94 2.02
CA PHE A 334 6.35 -6.06 2.38
C PHE A 334 5.60 -7.02 1.46
N PHE A 335 5.90 -7.00 0.16
CA PHE A 335 5.34 -7.98 -0.77
C PHE A 335 5.76 -9.41 -0.40
N PHE A 336 7.03 -9.62 0.00
CA PHE A 336 7.49 -10.90 0.54
C PHE A 336 6.70 -11.31 1.78
N VAL A 337 6.42 -10.39 2.71
CA VAL A 337 5.58 -10.68 3.87
C VAL A 337 4.16 -11.06 3.43
N MET A 338 3.55 -10.40 2.45
CA MET A 338 2.24 -10.79 1.91
C MET A 338 2.26 -12.23 1.37
N VAL A 339 3.27 -12.57 0.56
CA VAL A 339 3.44 -13.92 0.00
C VAL A 339 3.73 -14.95 1.10
N TRP A 340 4.48 -14.57 2.13
CA TRP A 340 4.76 -15.45 3.27
C TRP A 340 3.50 -15.74 4.09
N LEU A 341 2.68 -14.74 4.37
CA LEU A 341 1.40 -14.91 5.04
C LEU A 341 0.47 -15.80 4.24
N ARG A 342 0.45 -15.67 2.90
CA ARG A 342 -0.26 -16.59 2.00
C ARG A 342 0.21 -18.05 2.14
N GLY A 343 1.51 -18.28 2.27
CA GLY A 343 2.05 -19.63 2.44
C GLY A 343 1.87 -20.24 3.83
N ALA A 344 1.72 -19.40 4.86
CA ALA A 344 1.72 -19.82 6.27
C ALA A 344 0.33 -19.87 6.92
N LEU A 345 -0.59 -18.98 6.54
CA LEU A 345 -1.89 -18.85 7.20
C LEU A 345 -3.00 -19.59 6.45
N PRO A 346 -3.94 -20.23 7.18
CA PRO A 346 -5.14 -20.77 6.56
C PRO A 346 -6.05 -19.63 6.07
N ARG A 347 -6.82 -19.93 5.04
CA ARG A 347 -7.87 -19.07 4.52
C ARG A 347 -8.93 -18.78 5.59
N LEU A 348 -9.40 -17.54 5.65
CA LEU A 348 -10.49 -17.13 6.54
C LEU A 348 -11.85 -17.18 5.84
N ARG A 349 -12.89 -17.56 6.59
CA ARG A 349 -14.28 -17.48 6.12
C ARG A 349 -14.74 -16.02 6.09
N ILE A 350 -15.65 -15.69 5.16
CA ILE A 350 -16.18 -14.33 4.99
C ILE A 350 -16.74 -13.73 6.28
N ASP A 351 -17.50 -14.49 7.05
CA ASP A 351 -18.11 -13.99 8.28
C ASP A 351 -17.05 -13.59 9.32
N GLN A 352 -16.01 -14.41 9.47
CA GLN A 352 -14.89 -14.15 10.38
C GLN A 352 -14.10 -12.91 9.95
N LEU A 353 -13.88 -12.79 8.63
CA LEU A 353 -13.20 -11.65 8.02
C LEU A 353 -14.00 -10.36 8.26
N MET A 354 -15.31 -10.36 8.03
CA MET A 354 -16.15 -9.17 8.24
C MET A 354 -16.22 -8.79 9.72
N ASP A 355 -16.39 -9.77 10.61
CA ASP A 355 -16.40 -9.50 12.05
C ASP A 355 -15.08 -8.94 12.54
N PHE A 356 -13.94 -9.43 12.03
CA PHE A 356 -12.64 -8.91 12.41
C PHE A 356 -12.47 -7.44 11.98
N GLY A 357 -12.86 -7.10 10.75
CA GLY A 357 -12.86 -5.72 10.28
C GLY A 357 -13.72 -4.80 11.15
N TRP A 358 -15.00 -5.13 11.31
CA TRP A 358 -15.99 -4.27 11.95
C TRP A 358 -15.88 -4.23 13.48
N LYS A 359 -15.63 -5.35 14.14
CA LYS A 359 -15.64 -5.45 15.61
C LYS A 359 -14.27 -5.32 16.24
N PHE A 360 -13.19 -5.51 15.49
CA PHE A 360 -11.83 -5.44 16.02
C PHE A 360 -11.02 -4.28 15.42
N LEU A 361 -10.85 -4.24 14.09
CA LEU A 361 -9.99 -3.23 13.45
C LEU A 361 -10.55 -1.81 13.54
N ILE A 362 -11.84 -1.60 13.30
CA ILE A 362 -12.44 -0.25 13.37
C ILE A 362 -12.32 0.33 14.80
N PRO A 363 -12.74 -0.35 15.88
CA PRO A 363 -12.55 0.16 17.23
C PRO A 363 -11.09 0.40 17.61
N LEU A 364 -10.18 -0.48 17.17
CA LEU A 364 -8.75 -0.34 17.43
C LEU A 364 -8.16 0.91 16.74
N THR A 365 -8.52 1.13 15.47
CA THR A 365 -8.04 2.30 14.70
C THR A 365 -8.65 3.61 15.20
N LEU A 366 -9.91 3.61 15.63
CA LEU A 366 -10.53 4.76 16.31
C LEU A 366 -9.82 5.09 17.63
N ALA A 367 -9.55 4.09 18.47
CA ALA A 367 -8.79 4.30 19.69
C ALA A 367 -7.37 4.82 19.41
N ASN A 368 -6.72 4.28 18.39
CA ASN A 368 -5.40 4.75 17.97
C ASN A 368 -5.43 6.19 17.43
N LEU A 369 -6.53 6.63 16.81
CA LEU A 369 -6.72 8.00 16.38
C LEU A 369 -6.74 8.97 17.59
N PHE A 370 -7.44 8.62 18.66
CA PHE A 370 -7.39 9.38 19.91
C PHE A 370 -5.99 9.35 20.54
N SER A 371 -5.32 8.20 20.49
CA SER A 371 -3.94 8.05 20.94
C SER A 371 -2.98 8.96 20.14
N ALA A 372 -3.18 9.09 18.83
CA ALA A 372 -2.43 10.00 17.96
C ALA A 372 -2.65 11.48 18.33
N ALA A 373 -3.88 11.87 18.63
CA ALA A 373 -4.17 13.23 19.10
C ALA A 373 -3.46 13.53 20.44
N LEU A 374 -3.44 12.56 21.37
CA LEU A 374 -2.68 12.68 22.62
C LEU A 374 -1.17 12.75 22.37
N TRP A 375 -0.63 11.95 21.45
CA TRP A 375 0.77 12.02 21.05
C TRP A 375 1.15 13.43 20.60
N VAL A 376 0.33 14.04 19.75
CA VAL A 376 0.52 15.42 19.27
C VAL A 376 0.41 16.43 20.42
N ALA A 377 -0.57 16.26 21.31
CA ALA A 377 -0.71 17.13 22.47
C ALA A 377 0.57 17.15 23.33
N PHE A 378 1.12 15.99 23.69
CA PHE A 378 2.34 15.93 24.50
C PHE A 378 3.59 16.43 23.77
N THR A 379 3.71 16.19 22.46
CA THR A 379 4.93 16.48 21.70
C THR A 379 4.98 17.90 21.14
N ARG A 380 3.84 18.45 20.68
CA ARG A 380 3.76 19.75 20.01
C ARG A 380 3.17 20.85 20.88
N TRP A 381 2.15 20.55 21.70
CA TRP A 381 1.49 21.59 22.49
C TRP A 381 2.32 21.93 23.72
N GLY A 382 2.59 23.23 23.88
CA GLY A 382 3.20 23.84 25.03
C GLY A 382 2.20 24.61 25.90
N PRO A 383 2.71 25.51 26.76
CA PRO A 383 1.89 26.30 27.65
C PRO A 383 1.00 27.30 26.91
N ALA A 384 1.41 27.75 25.72
CA ALA A 384 0.67 28.68 24.88
C ALA A 384 -0.60 28.05 24.28
N GLU A 385 -0.59 26.75 24.01
CA GLU A 385 -1.76 25.99 23.54
C GLU A 385 -2.59 25.39 24.69
N GLY A 386 -2.34 25.76 25.95
CA GLY A 386 -3.15 25.39 27.11
C GLY A 386 -2.68 24.15 27.88
N MET A 387 -1.56 23.54 27.51
CA MET A 387 -1.05 22.33 28.17
C MET A 387 -0.06 22.67 29.30
N LEU A 388 -0.58 23.17 30.42
CA LEU A 388 0.19 23.61 31.60
C LEU A 388 1.05 22.50 32.23
N ILE A 389 0.70 21.23 32.02
CA ILE A 389 1.43 20.06 32.54
C ILE A 389 2.83 19.94 31.90
N THR A 390 3.03 20.49 30.70
CA THR A 390 4.30 20.39 29.96
C THR A 390 5.29 21.49 30.30
N VAL A 391 4.94 22.42 31.20
CA VAL A 391 5.80 23.54 31.60
C VAL A 391 7.04 23.00 32.31
N GLY A 392 8.23 23.32 31.78
CA GLY A 392 9.52 22.89 32.35
C GLY A 392 9.98 21.48 31.94
N TRP A 393 9.22 20.75 31.13
CA TRP A 393 9.65 19.43 30.63
C TRP A 393 10.60 19.57 29.46
N SER A 394 11.69 18.80 29.47
CA SER A 394 12.58 18.68 28.31
C SER A 394 11.84 18.00 27.14
N PRO A 395 12.23 18.27 25.86
CA PRO A 395 11.62 17.61 24.71
C PRO A 395 11.65 16.08 24.78
N VAL A 396 12.71 15.51 25.36
CA VAL A 396 12.85 14.06 25.57
C VAL A 396 11.85 13.56 26.61
N LEU A 397 11.65 14.28 27.71
CA LEU A 397 10.67 13.90 28.73
C LEU A 397 9.24 13.94 28.18
N ARG A 398 8.92 14.94 27.35
CA ARG A 398 7.63 15.02 26.64
C ARG A 398 7.41 13.84 25.70
N TRP A 399 8.44 13.48 24.92
CA TRP A 399 8.39 12.33 24.03
C TRP A 399 8.22 11.01 24.79
N LEU A 400 8.97 10.80 25.88
CA LEU A 400 8.84 9.61 26.72
C LEU A 400 7.46 9.50 27.37
N ALA A 401 6.92 10.60 27.88
CA ALA A 401 5.57 10.63 28.43
C ALA A 401 4.53 10.29 27.36
N ALA A 402 4.64 10.89 26.17
CA ALA A 402 3.79 10.57 25.03
C ALA A 402 3.87 9.08 24.69
N PHE A 403 5.07 8.51 24.64
CA PHE A 403 5.32 7.10 24.37
C PHE A 403 4.63 6.19 25.39
N VAL A 404 4.85 6.41 26.68
CA VAL A 404 4.29 5.56 27.74
C VAL A 404 2.76 5.64 27.76
N VAL A 405 2.20 6.84 27.68
CA VAL A 405 0.74 7.06 27.73
C VAL A 405 0.06 6.43 26.52
N THR A 406 0.56 6.69 25.31
CA THR A 406 -0.04 6.16 24.07
C THR A 406 0.12 4.65 23.97
N LEU A 407 1.25 4.09 24.41
CA LEU A 407 1.45 2.65 24.49
C LEU A 407 0.46 2.01 25.47
N ALA A 408 0.27 2.58 26.66
CA ALA A 408 -0.65 2.05 27.66
C ALA A 408 -2.10 2.05 27.16
N ILE A 409 -2.54 3.12 26.49
CA ILE A 409 -3.88 3.21 25.89
C ILE A 409 -4.03 2.16 24.79
N ASN A 410 -3.11 2.13 23.85
CA ASN A 410 -3.18 1.23 22.69
C ASN A 410 -3.14 -0.24 23.12
N LEU A 411 -2.25 -0.60 24.05
CA LEU A 411 -2.16 -1.95 24.59
C LEU A 411 -3.41 -2.32 25.41
N GLY A 412 -3.89 -1.40 26.25
CA GLY A 412 -5.10 -1.60 27.04
C GLY A 412 -6.33 -1.86 26.16
N VAL A 413 -6.50 -1.07 25.10
CA VAL A 413 -7.59 -1.26 24.13
C VAL A 413 -7.43 -2.56 23.36
N TYR A 414 -6.22 -2.90 22.91
CA TYR A 414 -5.96 -4.18 22.25
C TYR A 414 -6.31 -5.37 23.14
N LEU A 415 -5.88 -5.37 24.41
CA LEU A 415 -6.17 -6.43 25.37
C LEU A 415 -7.67 -6.51 25.70
N TRP A 416 -8.36 -5.38 25.74
CA TRP A 416 -9.81 -5.36 25.94
C TRP A 416 -10.55 -5.92 24.72
N LEU A 417 -10.22 -5.46 23.52
CA LEU A 417 -10.83 -5.92 22.27
C LEU A 417 -10.59 -7.41 22.03
N THR A 418 -9.39 -7.92 22.31
CA THR A 418 -9.09 -9.35 22.17
C THR A 418 -9.96 -10.21 23.10
N ARG A 419 -10.21 -9.76 24.34
CA ARG A 419 -11.12 -10.45 25.28
C ARG A 419 -12.56 -10.44 24.77
N VAL A 420 -13.06 -9.29 24.33
CA VAL A 420 -14.43 -9.14 23.81
C VAL A 420 -14.63 -9.98 22.54
N TYR A 421 -13.67 -9.91 21.62
CA TYR A 421 -13.71 -10.68 20.38
C TYR A 421 -13.66 -12.18 20.64
N ALA A 422 -12.77 -12.65 21.53
CA ALA A 422 -12.68 -14.05 21.90
C ALA A 422 -13.98 -14.58 22.54
N ALA A 423 -14.63 -13.78 23.41
CA ALA A 423 -15.93 -14.13 23.98
C ALA A 423 -17.00 -14.27 22.89
N SER A 424 -17.07 -13.32 21.96
CA SER A 424 -18.04 -13.34 20.86
C SER A 424 -17.86 -14.55 19.92
N GLN A 425 -16.61 -14.96 19.67
CA GLN A 425 -16.30 -16.14 18.86
C GLN A 425 -16.65 -17.43 19.60
N ALA A 426 -16.45 -17.48 20.93
CA ALA A 426 -16.82 -18.64 21.74
C ALA A 426 -18.34 -18.85 21.77
N GLU A 427 -19.13 -17.77 21.92
CA GLU A 427 -20.59 -17.83 21.87
C GLU A 427 -21.10 -18.34 20.52
N ARG A 428 -20.52 -17.89 19.41
CA ARG A 428 -20.90 -18.36 18.07
C ARG A 428 -20.57 -19.82 17.84
N ARG A 429 -19.37 -20.26 18.22
CA ARG A 429 -19.02 -21.69 18.12
C ARG A 429 -19.98 -22.56 18.92
N ARG A 430 -20.48 -22.08 20.07
CA ARG A 430 -21.52 -22.78 20.83
C ARG A 430 -22.83 -22.84 20.06
N ALA A 431 -23.28 -21.73 19.50
CA ALA A 431 -24.50 -21.70 18.67
C ALA A 431 -24.41 -22.63 17.45
N GLU A 432 -23.29 -22.61 16.72
CA GLU A 432 -23.05 -23.53 15.58
C GLU A 432 -23.05 -25.00 16.02
N LEU A 433 -22.46 -25.32 17.17
CA LEU A 433 -22.49 -26.67 17.73
C LEU A 433 -23.91 -27.08 18.13
N GLU A 434 -24.69 -26.19 18.73
CA GLU A 434 -26.09 -26.43 19.09
C GLU A 434 -26.95 -26.68 17.84
N GLU A 435 -26.77 -25.92 16.77
CA GLU A 435 -27.44 -26.13 15.49
C GLU A 435 -27.06 -27.48 14.86
N LEU A 436 -25.76 -27.85 14.89
CA LEU A 436 -25.31 -29.14 14.38
C LEU A 436 -25.86 -30.33 15.18
N ILE A 437 -25.95 -30.19 16.51
CA ILE A 437 -26.57 -31.19 17.38
C ILE A 437 -28.07 -31.30 17.06
N ALA A 438 -28.76 -30.17 16.89
CA ALA A 438 -30.18 -30.12 16.55
C ALA A 438 -30.48 -30.66 15.14
N ALA A 439 -29.57 -30.50 14.18
CA ALA A 439 -29.69 -31.05 12.83
C ALA A 439 -29.33 -32.54 12.74
N GLY A 440 -28.58 -33.06 13.72
CA GLY A 440 -28.20 -34.47 13.83
C GLY A 440 -29.17 -35.34 14.63
N SER A 441 -30.11 -34.72 15.36
CA SER A 441 -31.25 -35.37 16.04
C SER A 441 -32.51 -35.30 15.19
#